data_AF-A0A6A3CHU9-F1
#
_entry.id   AF-A0A6A3CHU9-F1
#
_cell.length_a   1.000
_cell.length_b   1.000
_cell.length_c   1.000
_cell.angle_alpha   90.00
_cell.angle_beta   90.00
_cell.angle_gamma   90.00
#
_symmetry.space_group_name_H-M   'P 1'
#
loop_
_entity.id
_entity.type
_entity.pdbx_description
1 polymer ?
#
loop_
_entity_poly.entity_id
_entity_poly.type
_entity_poly.pdbx_seq_one_letter_code
_entity_poly.pdbx_strand_id
1 'polypeptide(L)'
;MNDHNMEHQHHGHDESAELGLFTLDELLSPDSPRGKAVQDTLEKCELEAAQGETKICATSLESLHGFLSNAFGPKVDFKFISTRHPTITTPIFQNYAVLESPREIESAKKVACHPMPYLYAIYFCHFDATETKVFKLQLAGDITGDKVEALVVCHIDTSG
;
A
#
# COMPACT_ATOMS: atom_id res chain seq x y z
N MET A 1 -23.92 50.54 -43.67
CA MET A 1 -22.68 51.31 -43.41
C MET A 1 -22.70 51.70 -41.94
N ASN A 2 -21.84 51.27 -41.02
CA ASN A 2 -20.70 50.34 -40.92
C ASN A 2 -20.89 49.75 -39.50
N ASP A 3 -20.89 48.45 -39.22
CA ASP A 3 -19.85 47.43 -39.33
C ASP A 3 -18.59 47.70 -38.46
N HIS A 4 -18.18 46.66 -37.70
CA HIS A 4 -16.96 46.48 -36.88
C HIS A 4 -17.03 46.98 -35.42
N ASN A 5 -16.66 46.23 -34.37
CA ASN A 5 -16.10 44.89 -34.22
C ASN A 5 -16.35 44.45 -32.76
N MET A 6 -16.63 43.17 -32.51
CA MET A 6 -16.57 42.57 -31.18
C MET A 6 -15.10 42.32 -30.83
N GLU A 7 -14.59 42.86 -29.73
CA GLU A 7 -13.40 42.30 -29.08
C GLU A 7 -13.82 41.65 -27.76
N HIS A 8 -14.04 40.34 -27.85
CA HIS A 8 -14.01 39.45 -26.71
C HIS A 8 -12.62 39.54 -26.07
N GLN A 9 -12.52 40.13 -24.88
CA GLN A 9 -11.37 39.90 -24.02
C GLN A 9 -11.41 38.44 -23.56
N HIS A 10 -10.75 37.58 -24.34
CA HIS A 10 -10.32 36.27 -23.86
C HIS A 10 -9.26 36.50 -22.78
N HIS A 11 -9.66 36.42 -21.51
CA HIS A 11 -8.73 36.00 -20.46
C HIS A 11 -8.33 34.56 -20.77
N GLY A 12 -7.24 34.40 -21.51
CA GLY A 12 -6.54 33.13 -21.58
C GLY A 12 -6.06 32.81 -20.16
N HIS A 13 -6.64 31.79 -19.55
CA HIS A 13 -5.94 31.05 -18.50
C HIS A 13 -4.74 30.41 -19.19
N ASP A 14 -3.58 31.04 -19.05
CA ASP A 14 -2.31 30.39 -19.32
C ASP A 14 -2.14 29.31 -18.25
N GLU A 15 -2.64 28.09 -18.51
CA GLU A 15 -2.22 26.90 -17.79
C GLU A 15 -0.81 26.52 -18.28
N SER A 16 0.16 27.36 -17.94
CA SER A 16 1.57 27.03 -18.07
C SER A 16 1.91 26.00 -17.00
N ALA A 17 1.88 24.72 -17.38
CA ALA A 17 2.41 23.65 -16.56
C ALA A 17 3.95 23.68 -16.62
N GLU A 18 4.58 24.30 -15.62
CA GLU A 18 6.03 24.23 -15.47
C GLU A 18 6.44 22.86 -14.88
N LEU A 19 7.18 22.07 -15.67
CA LEU A 19 7.85 20.86 -15.19
C LEU A 19 9.11 21.27 -14.41
N GLY A 20 8.97 21.46 -13.10
CA GLY A 20 10.13 21.56 -12.20
C GLY A 20 10.90 20.24 -12.20
N LEU A 21 12.13 20.25 -12.72
CA LEU A 21 13.06 19.13 -12.54
C LEU A 21 13.53 19.13 -11.07
N PHE A 22 12.76 18.48 -10.19
CA PHE A 22 13.24 18.19 -8.84
C PHE A 22 14.47 17.29 -8.97
N THR A 23 15.61 17.73 -8.47
CA THR A 23 16.78 16.85 -8.38
C THR A 23 16.45 15.71 -7.42
N LEU A 24 17.07 14.54 -7.61
CA LEU A 24 16.88 13.40 -6.71
C LEU A 24 17.12 13.79 -5.24
N ASP A 25 18.04 14.73 -5.00
CA ASP A 25 18.37 15.25 -3.68
C ASP A 25 17.22 16.03 -3.05
N GLU A 26 16.44 16.79 -3.83
CA GLU A 26 15.31 17.56 -3.32
C GLU A 26 14.11 16.63 -3.04
N LEU A 27 13.86 15.69 -3.96
CA LEU A 27 12.79 14.70 -3.83
C LEU A 27 13.02 13.69 -2.68
N LEU A 28 14.29 13.44 -2.33
CA LEU A 28 14.69 12.52 -1.26
C LEU A 28 15.29 13.25 -0.06
N SER A 29 15.14 14.58 0.01
CA SER A 29 15.52 15.32 1.21
C SER A 29 14.77 14.75 2.43
N PRO A 30 15.41 14.63 3.60
CA PRO A 30 14.78 14.04 4.79
C PRO A 30 13.45 14.69 5.17
N ASP A 31 13.28 15.98 4.87
CA ASP A 31 12.07 16.73 5.18
C ASP A 31 10.93 16.57 4.15
N SER A 32 11.24 16.06 2.94
CA SER A 32 10.25 15.81 1.91
C SER A 32 9.30 14.66 2.28
N PRO A 33 8.06 14.63 1.77
CA PRO A 33 7.14 13.51 2.01
C PRO A 33 7.71 12.15 1.64
N ARG A 34 8.48 12.08 0.54
CA ARG A 34 9.11 10.83 0.10
C ARG A 34 10.32 10.45 0.95
N GLY A 35 11.14 11.42 1.35
CA GLY A 35 12.26 11.21 2.27
C GLY A 35 11.79 10.63 3.60
N LYS A 36 10.73 11.20 4.19
CA LYS A 36 10.11 10.67 5.42
C LYS A 36 9.59 9.26 5.25
N ALA A 37 8.90 8.96 4.14
CA ALA A 37 8.38 7.61 3.89
C ALA A 37 9.49 6.55 3.72
N VAL A 38 10.62 6.94 3.12
CA VAL A 38 11.83 6.10 3.01
C VAL A 38 12.44 5.88 4.40
N GLN A 39 12.56 6.94 5.22
CA GLN A 39 13.07 6.85 6.58
C GLN A 39 12.18 5.95 7.46
N ASP A 40 10.86 6.13 7.44
CA ASP A 40 9.90 5.30 8.17
C ASP A 40 10.01 3.82 7.77
N THR A 41 10.30 3.54 6.50
CA THR A 41 10.53 2.17 6.02
C THR A 41 11.81 1.58 6.62
N LEU A 42 12.91 2.33 6.64
CA LEU A 42 14.16 1.90 7.27
C LEU A 42 13.97 1.61 8.75
N GLU A 43 13.36 2.54 9.48
CA GLU A 43 13.09 2.39 10.92
C GLU A 43 12.28 1.11 11.19
N LYS A 44 11.24 0.82 10.40
CA LYS A 44 10.45 -0.42 10.54
C LYS A 44 11.23 -1.69 10.21
N CYS A 45 12.10 -1.63 9.20
CA CYS A 45 12.93 -2.76 8.79
C CYS A 45 14.02 -3.09 9.80
N GLU A 46 14.58 -2.08 10.47
CA GLU A 46 15.66 -2.22 11.44
C GLU A 46 15.17 -2.45 12.88
N LEU A 47 13.92 -2.08 13.17
CA LEU A 47 13.33 -2.37 14.47
C LEU A 47 13.34 -3.88 14.73
N GLU A 48 13.67 -4.30 15.94
CA GLU A 48 13.58 -5.70 16.34
C GLU A 48 12.14 -6.24 16.27
N ALA A 49 12.00 -7.55 16.06
CA ALA A 49 10.69 -8.19 16.04
C ALA A 49 10.04 -8.13 17.43
N ALA A 50 8.71 -7.97 17.48
CA ALA A 50 7.97 -8.07 18.73
C ALA A 50 8.06 -9.50 19.30
N GLN A 51 7.74 -9.66 20.59
CA GLN A 51 7.78 -10.99 21.20
C GLN A 51 6.78 -11.93 20.51
N GLY A 52 7.29 -13.02 19.92
CA GLY A 52 6.47 -13.98 19.18
C GLY A 52 6.20 -13.61 17.73
N GLU A 53 6.71 -12.48 17.25
CA GLU A 53 6.69 -12.09 15.84
C GLU A 53 7.97 -12.57 15.14
N THR A 54 7.85 -12.98 13.88
CA THR A 54 8.99 -13.11 12.96
C THR A 54 8.75 -12.18 11.77
N LYS A 55 9.73 -11.34 11.44
CA LYS A 55 9.62 -10.36 10.35
C LYS A 55 10.90 -10.22 9.53
N ILE A 56 10.76 -9.78 8.28
CA ILE A 56 11.86 -9.37 7.39
C ILE A 56 11.44 -8.20 6.50
N CYS A 57 12.42 -7.46 5.98
CA CYS A 57 12.27 -6.65 4.78
C CYS A 57 12.90 -7.37 3.59
N ALA A 58 12.07 -8.03 2.78
CA ALA A 58 12.51 -8.71 1.57
C ALA A 58 12.82 -7.68 0.47
N THR A 59 14.08 -7.66 0.03
CA THR A 59 14.58 -6.82 -1.07
C THR A 59 14.72 -7.60 -2.38
N SER A 60 14.49 -8.92 -2.34
CA SER A 60 14.54 -9.82 -3.49
C SER A 60 13.49 -10.93 -3.39
N LEU A 61 13.12 -11.51 -4.52
CA LEU A 61 12.23 -12.68 -4.56
C LEU A 61 12.82 -13.88 -3.80
N GLU A 62 14.13 -14.05 -3.84
CA GLU A 62 14.84 -15.14 -3.13
C GLU A 62 14.71 -14.98 -1.62
N SER A 63 14.90 -13.76 -1.08
CA SER A 63 14.73 -13.48 0.34
C SER A 63 13.28 -13.70 0.81
N LEU A 64 12.31 -13.25 0.00
CA LEU A 64 10.89 -13.49 0.24
C LEU A 64 10.59 -15.00 0.27
N HIS A 65 11.04 -15.74 -0.74
CA HIS A 65 10.80 -17.18 -0.83
C HIS A 65 11.44 -17.96 0.33
N GLY A 66 12.66 -17.58 0.74
CA GLY A 66 13.33 -18.15 1.90
C GLY A 66 12.52 -17.96 3.19
N PHE A 67 11.97 -16.75 3.39
CA PHE A 67 11.12 -16.45 4.53
C PHE A 67 9.81 -17.23 4.53
N LEU A 68 9.11 -17.29 3.39
CA LEU A 68 7.87 -18.06 3.26
C LEU A 68 8.11 -19.56 3.49
N SER A 69 9.23 -20.09 2.99
CA SER A 69 9.63 -21.49 3.22
C SER A 69 9.91 -21.77 4.69
N ASN A 70 10.51 -20.81 5.41
CA ASN A 70 10.72 -20.92 6.86
C ASN A 70 9.40 -20.88 7.64
N ALA A 71 8.49 -19.97 7.25
CA ALA A 71 7.20 -19.80 7.90
C ALA A 71 6.27 -21.01 7.70
N PHE A 72 6.07 -21.43 6.45
CA PHE A 72 5.12 -22.49 6.11
C PHE A 72 5.72 -23.89 6.22
N GLY A 73 7.04 -24.01 6.13
CA GLY A 73 7.76 -25.27 6.02
C GLY A 73 8.14 -25.60 4.58
N PRO A 74 9.15 -26.47 4.37
CA PRO A 74 9.62 -26.81 3.05
C PRO A 74 8.53 -27.56 2.24
N LYS A 75 8.38 -27.21 0.96
CA LYS A 75 7.49 -27.88 -0.01
C LYS A 75 5.99 -27.74 0.27
N VAL A 76 5.58 -26.73 1.02
CA VAL A 76 4.15 -26.40 1.16
C VAL A 76 3.72 -25.53 -0.01
N ASP A 77 2.67 -25.96 -0.72
CA ASP A 77 1.99 -25.09 -1.68
C ASP A 77 1.22 -24.01 -0.91
N PHE A 78 1.52 -22.75 -1.18
CA PHE A 78 0.82 -21.61 -0.61
C PHE A 78 0.21 -20.75 -1.71
N LYS A 79 -0.87 -20.05 -1.37
CA LYS A 79 -1.60 -19.19 -2.30
C LYS A 79 -1.37 -17.73 -1.94
N PHE A 80 -0.95 -16.94 -2.92
CA PHE A 80 -0.95 -15.49 -2.80
C PHE A 80 -2.37 -14.94 -2.97
N ILE A 81 -2.76 -14.12 -2.00
CA ILE A 81 -3.99 -13.34 -2.03
C ILE A 81 -3.61 -11.89 -1.75
N SER A 82 -4.24 -10.96 -2.44
CA SER A 82 -4.02 -9.52 -2.27
C SER A 82 -5.34 -8.77 -2.35
N THR A 83 -5.38 -7.59 -1.76
CA THR A 83 -6.45 -6.61 -2.00
C THR A 83 -6.49 -6.27 -3.48
N ARG A 84 -7.68 -6.30 -4.08
CA ARG A 84 -7.89 -5.94 -5.49
C ARG A 84 -8.62 -4.62 -5.57
N HIS A 85 -7.96 -3.66 -6.20
CA HIS A 85 -8.55 -2.38 -6.56
C HIS A 85 -8.99 -2.42 -8.03
N PRO A 86 -10.08 -1.72 -8.40
CA PRO A 86 -10.32 -1.38 -9.79
C PRO A 86 -9.17 -0.47 -10.27
N THR A 87 -8.96 -0.35 -11.58
CA THR A 87 -7.90 0.52 -12.12
C THR A 87 -8.13 1.96 -11.63
N ILE A 88 -7.36 2.36 -10.62
CA ILE A 88 -7.50 3.66 -9.97
C ILE A 88 -6.88 4.71 -10.90
N THR A 89 -7.67 5.66 -11.38
CA THR A 89 -7.17 6.78 -12.19
C THR A 89 -6.42 7.80 -11.33
N THR A 90 -6.77 7.94 -10.05
CA THR A 90 -6.03 8.75 -9.05
C THR A 90 -6.32 8.25 -7.63
N PRO A 91 -5.32 7.79 -6.85
CA PRO A 91 -5.55 7.37 -5.47
C PRO A 91 -5.88 8.59 -4.61
N ILE A 92 -7.08 8.62 -4.04
CA ILE A 92 -7.51 9.66 -3.10
C ILE A 92 -7.72 9.07 -1.71
N PHE A 93 -7.40 9.86 -0.68
CA PHE A 93 -7.73 9.51 0.70
C PHE A 93 -9.23 9.73 0.91
N GLN A 94 -9.96 8.65 1.21
CA GLN A 94 -11.41 8.67 1.35
C GLN A 94 -11.87 7.62 2.36
N ASN A 95 -13.10 7.80 2.86
CA ASN A 95 -13.81 6.80 3.63
C ASN A 95 -14.34 5.68 2.73
N TYR A 96 -14.53 4.51 3.32
CA TYR A 96 -15.07 3.34 2.65
C TYR A 96 -16.23 2.74 3.46
N ALA A 97 -17.32 2.41 2.78
CA ALA A 97 -18.44 1.67 3.33
C ALA A 97 -18.27 0.16 3.11
N VAL A 98 -18.57 -0.64 4.13
CA VAL A 98 -18.59 -2.11 4.02
C VAL A 98 -19.87 -2.54 3.31
N LEU A 99 -19.73 -3.28 2.19
CA LEU A 99 -20.86 -3.71 1.37
C LEU A 99 -21.39 -5.10 1.71
N GLU A 100 -20.55 -5.96 2.29
CA GLU A 100 -20.90 -7.33 2.64
C GLU A 100 -20.26 -7.75 3.96
N SER A 101 -20.87 -8.72 4.65
CA SER A 101 -20.26 -9.31 5.84
C SER A 101 -18.89 -9.93 5.51
N PRO A 102 -17.87 -9.72 6.36
CA PRO A 102 -16.56 -10.30 6.14
C PRO A 102 -16.61 -11.83 6.10
N ARG A 103 -15.91 -12.42 5.12
CA ARG A 103 -15.76 -13.87 4.99
C ARG A 103 -14.37 -14.29 5.42
N GLU A 104 -14.27 -15.17 6.41
CA GLU A 104 -12.97 -15.67 6.88
C GLU A 104 -12.30 -16.53 5.79
N ILE A 105 -11.00 -16.35 5.63
CA ILE A 105 -10.13 -17.21 4.83
C ILE A 105 -9.42 -18.15 5.81
N GLU A 106 -9.92 -19.37 5.89
CA GLU A 106 -9.35 -20.40 6.74
C GLU A 106 -7.96 -20.82 6.22
N SER A 107 -6.97 -20.75 7.11
CA SER A 107 -5.61 -21.25 6.86
C SER A 107 -4.91 -21.51 8.19
N ALA A 108 -4.17 -22.63 8.25
CA ALA A 108 -3.40 -23.02 9.44
C ALA A 108 -2.25 -22.05 9.76
N LYS A 109 -1.63 -21.46 8.72
CA LYS A 109 -0.57 -20.46 8.86
C LYS A 109 -0.80 -19.32 7.89
N LYS A 110 -0.43 -18.11 8.30
CA LYS A 110 -0.66 -16.89 7.53
C LYS A 110 0.57 -16.00 7.65
N VAL A 111 0.99 -15.42 6.53
CA VAL A 111 2.09 -14.44 6.47
C VAL A 111 1.51 -13.20 5.81
N ALA A 112 1.68 -12.05 6.45
CA ALA A 112 1.34 -10.76 5.88
C ALA A 112 2.59 -10.16 5.22
N CYS A 113 2.44 -9.62 4.02
CA CYS A 113 3.50 -8.91 3.30
C CYS A 113 2.96 -7.58 2.79
N HIS A 114 3.68 -6.50 3.08
CA HIS A 114 3.31 -5.13 2.76
C HIS A 114 4.33 -4.52 1.82
N PRO A 115 3.92 -3.98 0.66
CA PRO A 115 4.82 -3.18 -0.16
C PRO A 115 5.14 -1.89 0.60
N MET A 116 6.42 -1.63 0.83
CA MET A 116 6.87 -0.46 1.58
C MET A 116 7.29 0.67 0.64
N PRO A 117 6.99 1.94 0.98
CA PRO A 117 7.50 3.09 0.24
C PRO A 117 9.02 3.16 0.32
N TYR A 118 9.70 2.79 -0.76
CA TYR A 118 11.17 2.84 -0.82
C TYR A 118 11.68 3.16 -2.23
N LEU A 119 12.99 3.37 -2.37
CA LEU A 119 13.63 3.69 -3.66
C LEU A 119 13.56 2.54 -4.67
N TYR A 120 13.35 1.33 -4.18
CA TYR A 120 13.15 0.11 -4.93
C TYR A 120 12.12 -0.77 -4.23
N ALA A 121 11.71 -1.87 -4.86
CA ALA A 121 10.71 -2.76 -4.28
C ALA A 121 11.23 -3.41 -2.98
N ILE A 122 10.57 -3.10 -1.86
CA ILE A 122 10.76 -3.76 -0.58
C ILE A 122 9.41 -4.28 -0.11
N TYR A 123 9.39 -5.53 0.35
CA TYR A 123 8.24 -6.12 1.02
C TYR A 123 8.56 -6.36 2.49
N PHE A 124 7.89 -5.63 3.37
CA PHE A 124 7.90 -5.94 4.79
C PHE A 124 6.97 -7.13 5.02
N CYS A 125 7.53 -8.28 5.37
CA CYS A 125 6.78 -9.51 5.60
C CYS A 125 6.92 -9.95 7.06
N HIS A 126 5.82 -10.38 7.67
CA HIS A 126 5.81 -10.84 9.04
C HIS A 126 4.70 -11.87 9.32
N PHE A 127 4.88 -12.64 10.38
CA PHE A 127 3.86 -13.51 10.95
C PHE A 127 4.06 -13.64 12.45
N ASP A 128 2.95 -13.77 13.16
CA ASP A 128 2.94 -13.99 14.60
C ASP A 128 2.78 -15.47 14.95
N ALA A 129 3.32 -15.85 16.10
CA ALA A 129 3.04 -17.12 16.74
C ALA A 129 1.61 -17.18 17.33
N THR A 130 1.01 -16.02 17.61
CA THR A 130 -0.37 -15.90 18.09
C THR A 130 -1.37 -16.00 16.94
N GLU A 131 -2.64 -16.29 17.26
CA GLU A 131 -3.65 -16.51 16.24
C GLU A 131 -3.94 -15.23 15.45
N THR A 132 -3.75 -15.31 14.13
CA THR A 132 -4.18 -14.28 13.18
C THR A 132 -5.31 -14.81 12.29
N LYS A 133 -6.33 -13.98 12.08
CA LYS A 133 -7.44 -14.26 11.16
C LYS A 133 -7.39 -13.33 9.97
N VAL A 134 -7.76 -13.86 8.81
CA VAL A 134 -7.82 -13.07 7.58
C VAL A 134 -9.25 -13.10 7.06
N PHE A 135 -9.78 -11.93 6.75
CA PHE A 135 -11.12 -11.77 6.21
C PHE A 135 -11.08 -11.12 4.85
N LYS A 136 -12.03 -11.52 4.01
CA LYS A 136 -12.29 -10.94 2.70
C LYS A 136 -13.65 -10.24 2.71
N LEU A 137 -13.70 -9.01 2.22
CA LEU A 137 -14.92 -8.21 2.14
C LEU A 137 -14.88 -7.23 0.97
N GLN A 138 -16.05 -6.76 0.55
CA GLN A 138 -16.17 -5.70 -0.45
C GLN A 138 -16.38 -4.35 0.25
N LEU A 139 -15.63 -3.35 -0.22
CA LEU A 139 -15.72 -1.97 0.22
C LEU A 139 -16.14 -1.07 -0.95
N ALA A 140 -16.90 0.00 -0.69
CA ALA A 140 -17.15 1.07 -1.64
C ALA A 140 -16.55 2.39 -1.14
N GLY A 141 -15.78 3.07 -1.97
CA GLY A 141 -15.29 4.42 -1.67
C GLY A 141 -16.45 5.42 -1.66
N ASP A 142 -16.55 6.25 -0.63
CA ASP A 142 -17.67 7.19 -0.48
C ASP A 142 -17.64 8.33 -1.52
N ILE A 143 -16.44 8.67 -2.02
CA ILE A 143 -16.24 9.76 -2.99
C ILE A 143 -16.16 9.22 -4.41
N THR A 144 -15.33 8.18 -4.64
CA THR A 144 -15.13 7.64 -6.00
C THR A 144 -16.19 6.63 -6.42
N GLY A 145 -16.87 6.01 -5.46
CA GLY A 145 -17.73 4.85 -5.72
C GLY A 145 -16.98 3.57 -6.07
N ASP A 146 -15.64 3.57 -5.99
CA ASP A 146 -14.80 2.42 -6.35
C ASP A 146 -15.09 1.23 -5.45
N LYS A 147 -15.24 0.06 -6.07
CA LYS A 147 -15.44 -1.21 -5.36
C LYS A 147 -14.11 -1.93 -5.17
N VAL A 148 -13.67 -2.03 -3.93
CA VAL A 148 -12.41 -2.71 -3.54
C VAL A 148 -12.74 -4.06 -2.93
N GLU A 149 -12.11 -5.11 -3.42
CA GLU A 149 -12.10 -6.41 -2.76
C GLU A 149 -10.93 -6.41 -1.76
N ALA A 150 -11.24 -6.14 -0.49
CA ALA A 150 -10.25 -5.96 0.55
C ALA A 150 -9.93 -7.26 1.28
N LEU A 151 -8.66 -7.39 1.67
CA LEU A 151 -8.21 -8.36 2.67
C LEU A 151 -7.88 -7.62 3.96
N VAL A 152 -8.43 -8.10 5.07
CA VAL A 152 -8.21 -7.55 6.41
C VAL A 152 -7.58 -8.63 7.27
N VAL A 153 -6.49 -8.29 7.96
CA VAL A 153 -5.82 -9.16 8.91
C VAL A 153 -6.17 -8.68 10.31
N CYS A 154 -6.64 -9.59 11.16
CA CYS A 154 -6.94 -9.35 12.56
C CYS A 154 -6.00 -10.20 13.42
N HIS A 155 -5.22 -9.54 14.27
CA HIS A 155 -4.47 -10.19 15.34
C HIS A 155 -5.47 -10.43 16.48
N ILE A 156 -5.68 -11.70 16.84
CA ILE A 156 -6.67 -12.05 17.86
C ILE A 156 -6.15 -11.77 19.27
N ASP A 157 -4.83 -11.84 19.43
CA ASP A 157 -4.12 -11.44 20.63
C ASP A 157 -3.10 -10.35 20.30
N THR A 158 -3.28 -9.18 20.92
CA THR A 158 -2.38 -8.01 20.81
C THR A 158 -1.83 -7.60 22.17
N SER A 159 -1.82 -8.52 23.15
CA SER A 159 -1.39 -8.23 24.53
C SER A 159 0.13 -8.25 24.74
N GLY A 160 0.89 -8.54 23.68
CA GLY A 160 2.37 -8.57 23.66
C GLY A 160 3.04 -7.21 23.53
#